data_AF-A0A1Y3NIL6-F1
#
_entry.id   AF-A0A1Y3NIL6-F1
#
_cell.length_a   1.000
_cell.length_b   1.000
_cell.length_c   1.000
_cell.angle_alpha   90.00
_cell.angle_beta   90.00
_cell.angle_gamma   90.00
#
_symmetry.space_group_name_H-M   'P 1'
#
loop_
_entity.id
_entity.type
_entity.pdbx_description
1 polymer ?
#
loop_
_entity_poly.entity_id
_entity_poly.type
_entity_poly.pdbx_seq_one_letter_code
_entity_poly.pdbx_strand_id
1 'polypeptide(L)'
;MKTFYKFYIILIQICNILAIPFFKKGQRSEIFELTDKVIAIFKINIPDNELEEIKYSAEINFKEIYSEYNYVEALPQLKINEEGYSTINTDEVLEGFKSMEKNFEEFNFTNDNLLNKQLLEYNPAFNITHIINTFKNEFGHTTDKQVKIYDKIIRVFGFIEKYDILYSKQFKTKKGYMSVELNGETKEFKKMTLKVGGRSSNDYGKPCINIKIRGKQDLYGRKQFKLRPGARDATFLRNKLSCDIHNRLKLPSISANYIMLYINNEYIGLYILMDSIKLSWIEFVYGDKNTVSLYKCENLPYGLNAQSFEGCPNENEDVADHSEWIKFLTTIDQAKKPEDIDNVFDIDLFLKEVALEYLFGSWDHYPTSDHNFYFYKATDNKWKYLIYDFDAEFGQDLSNHISSSTPLDNTNQINYDLFKYSKNENQDYTMQSFVDWIGDSKSNLIDILIKNNPKRFIDVLKEVVTDTFNPTVLFPHIDEIKEFIKPYVQKDKVPDSHGKYPGQFDDTVGIYSLEQWDANSEYTTIRNFMFNTEAYGLKYWILSKYRYICKALNMSCDSMYINDFNYSIKDNIKNKYIDQVAVRKSKHWEDDL
;
A
#
# COMPACT_ATOMS: atom_id res chain seq x y z
N MET A 1 -38.84 -4.74 32.90
CA MET A 1 -37.87 -3.65 32.62
C MET A 1 -36.62 -3.70 33.52
N LYS A 2 -36.62 -3.23 34.78
CA LYS A 2 -35.38 -3.11 35.59
C LYS A 2 -34.53 -4.40 35.68
N THR A 3 -35.16 -5.57 35.82
CA THR A 3 -34.47 -6.88 35.84
C THR A 3 -33.84 -7.23 34.49
N PHE A 4 -34.52 -6.90 33.38
CA PHE A 4 -34.04 -7.09 32.00
C PHE A 4 -32.85 -6.17 31.71
N TYR A 5 -32.92 -4.90 32.16
CA TYR A 5 -31.82 -3.94 32.02
C TYR A 5 -30.58 -4.36 32.84
N LYS A 6 -30.77 -4.91 34.05
CA LYS A 6 -29.68 -5.56 34.80
C LYS A 6 -29.12 -6.77 34.08
N PHE A 7 -29.95 -7.65 33.53
CA PHE A 7 -29.49 -8.81 32.76
C PHE A 7 -28.68 -8.39 31.52
N TYR A 8 -29.13 -7.36 30.80
CA TYR A 8 -28.45 -6.80 29.63
C TYR A 8 -27.09 -6.16 29.99
N ILE A 9 -27.02 -5.38 31.08
CA ILE A 9 -25.75 -4.85 31.60
C ILE A 9 -24.81 -5.98 32.05
N ILE A 10 -25.33 -7.02 32.71
CA ILE A 10 -24.53 -8.17 33.13
C ILE A 10 -24.04 -8.96 31.91
N LEU A 11 -24.85 -9.12 30.85
CA LEU A 11 -24.39 -9.72 29.59
C LEU A 11 -23.29 -8.88 28.93
N ILE A 12 -23.43 -7.56 28.84
CA ILE A 12 -22.39 -6.67 28.30
C ILE A 12 -21.11 -6.77 29.14
N GLN A 13 -21.21 -6.79 30.46
CA GLN A 13 -20.06 -6.96 31.35
C GLN A 13 -19.41 -8.34 31.19
N ILE A 14 -20.19 -9.43 31.05
CA ILE A 14 -19.66 -10.78 30.83
C ILE A 14 -19.00 -10.90 29.44
N CYS A 15 -19.58 -10.34 28.38
CA CYS A 15 -18.96 -10.28 27.05
C CYS A 15 -17.65 -9.49 27.08
N ASN A 16 -17.60 -8.34 27.77
CA ASN A 16 -16.39 -7.54 27.93
C ASN A 16 -15.30 -8.23 28.78
N ILE A 17 -15.68 -9.17 29.66
CA ILE A 17 -14.75 -9.95 30.50
C ILE A 17 -14.27 -11.23 29.79
N LEU A 18 -15.01 -11.72 28.77
CA LEU A 18 -14.71 -12.95 28.02
C LEU A 18 -14.26 -12.72 26.58
N ALA A 19 -14.02 -11.47 26.17
CA ALA A 19 -13.44 -11.15 24.87
C ALA A 19 -12.04 -11.80 24.75
N ILE A 20 -11.97 -12.94 24.06
CA ILE A 20 -10.71 -13.60 23.71
C ILE A 20 -9.93 -12.59 22.83
N PRO A 21 -8.72 -12.16 23.23
CA PRO A 21 -7.98 -11.17 22.46
C PRO A 21 -7.67 -11.72 21.06
N PHE A 22 -7.79 -10.86 20.04
CA PHE A 22 -7.74 -11.26 18.63
C PHE A 22 -6.47 -12.06 18.27
N PHE A 23 -5.35 -11.71 18.91
CA PHE A 23 -4.07 -12.45 18.97
C PHE A 23 -3.57 -12.54 20.43
N LYS A 24 -2.58 -13.39 20.71
CA LYS A 24 -2.04 -13.58 22.07
C LYS A 24 -0.99 -12.52 22.42
N LYS A 25 -0.89 -12.20 23.71
CA LYS A 25 0.25 -11.43 24.27
C LYS A 25 1.56 -12.22 24.16
N GLY A 26 2.67 -11.49 24.06
CA GLY A 26 4.02 -12.01 23.83
C GLY A 26 4.34 -12.36 22.37
N GLN A 27 3.47 -12.01 21.42
CA GLN A 27 3.72 -12.28 19.98
C GLN A 27 4.36 -11.08 19.26
N ARG A 28 4.06 -9.86 19.69
CA ARG A 28 4.56 -8.62 19.10
C ARG A 28 5.53 -7.95 20.05
N SER A 29 6.21 -6.89 19.62
CA SER A 29 6.98 -6.08 20.56
C SER A 29 6.07 -5.28 21.49
N GLU A 30 6.58 -5.02 22.68
CA GLU A 30 5.86 -4.41 23.79
C GLU A 30 5.22 -3.06 23.40
N ILE A 31 5.85 -2.25 22.53
CA ILE A 31 5.24 -1.01 22.01
C ILE A 31 3.87 -1.26 21.35
N PHE A 32 3.69 -2.35 20.59
CA PHE A 32 2.40 -2.65 19.97
C PHE A 32 1.41 -3.20 21.00
N GLU A 33 1.84 -4.07 21.91
CA GLU A 33 0.95 -4.59 22.97
C GLU A 33 0.47 -3.50 23.95
N LEU A 34 1.29 -2.47 24.19
CA LEU A 34 0.92 -1.31 25.00
C LEU A 34 0.02 -0.30 24.26
N THR A 35 -0.04 -0.34 22.92
CA THR A 35 -0.81 0.63 22.10
C THR A 35 -2.10 0.06 21.50
N ASP A 36 -2.43 -1.22 21.73
CA ASP A 36 -3.67 -1.84 21.24
C ASP A 36 -4.95 -1.14 21.73
N LYS A 37 -4.90 -0.47 22.88
CA LYS A 37 -6.06 0.20 23.51
C LYS A 37 -5.79 1.64 23.95
N VAL A 38 -4.62 2.18 23.60
CA VAL A 38 -4.19 3.55 23.94
C VAL A 38 -3.34 4.11 22.79
N ILE A 39 -3.74 5.28 22.26
CA ILE A 39 -2.94 5.98 21.25
C ILE A 39 -1.78 6.71 21.94
N ALA A 40 -0.55 6.35 21.59
CA ALA A 40 0.64 7.05 22.06
C ALA A 40 0.79 8.42 21.37
N ILE A 41 1.36 9.39 22.08
CA ILE A 41 1.67 10.70 21.52
C ILE A 41 3.17 10.80 21.26
N PHE A 42 3.56 10.96 19.99
CA PHE A 42 4.94 11.14 19.58
C PHE A 42 5.16 12.64 19.34
N LYS A 43 6.03 13.26 20.16
CA LYS A 43 6.40 14.67 20.02
C LYS A 43 7.85 14.76 19.57
N ILE A 44 8.03 15.21 18.34
CA ILE A 44 9.35 15.37 17.71
C ILE A 44 9.68 16.86 17.68
N ASN A 45 10.95 17.20 17.87
CA ASN A 45 11.44 18.55 17.70
C ASN A 45 12.71 18.52 16.85
N ILE A 46 12.75 19.38 15.84
CA ILE A 46 13.81 19.58 14.84
C ILE A 46 14.04 21.08 14.64
N PRO A 47 15.17 21.51 14.05
CA PRO A 47 15.34 22.91 13.65
C PRO A 47 14.20 23.38 12.74
N ASP A 48 13.72 24.61 12.90
CA ASP A 48 12.54 25.09 12.15
C ASP A 48 12.78 25.11 10.63
N ASN A 49 14.00 25.43 10.18
CA ASN A 49 14.36 25.34 8.76
C ASN A 49 14.25 23.89 8.21
N GLU A 50 14.48 22.89 9.07
CA GLU A 50 14.37 21.47 8.71
C GLU A 50 12.91 20.97 8.79
N LEU A 51 12.00 21.69 9.46
CA LEU A 51 10.55 21.46 9.37
C LEU A 51 10.01 21.98 8.04
N GLU A 52 10.43 23.16 7.60
CA GLU A 52 10.04 23.68 6.29
C GLU A 52 10.53 22.75 5.16
N GLU A 53 11.75 22.21 5.22
CA GLU A 53 12.20 21.14 4.28
C GLU A 53 11.28 19.89 4.27
N ILE A 54 10.61 19.54 5.39
CA ILE A 54 9.62 18.44 5.40
C ILE A 54 8.32 18.86 4.70
N LYS A 55 7.83 20.07 4.96
CA LYS A 55 6.63 20.61 4.31
C LYS A 55 6.84 20.67 2.79
N TYR A 56 7.97 21.25 2.38
CA TYR A 56 8.38 21.35 0.98
C TYR A 56 8.73 19.99 0.35
N SER A 57 9.04 18.94 1.12
CA SER A 57 9.24 17.61 0.51
C SER A 57 7.94 16.96 -0.02
N ALA A 58 6.79 17.58 0.21
CA ALA A 58 5.50 17.25 -0.42
C ALA A 58 5.17 18.15 -1.62
N GLU A 59 6.03 19.12 -1.99
CA GLU A 59 5.81 20.10 -3.06
C GLU A 59 7.05 20.20 -3.99
N ILE A 60 6.87 20.38 -5.31
CA ILE A 60 8.02 20.52 -6.23
C ILE A 60 8.52 21.98 -6.23
N ASN A 61 9.64 22.25 -5.57
CA ASN A 61 10.34 23.54 -5.66
C ASN A 61 11.35 23.57 -6.83
N PHE A 62 11.06 24.37 -7.87
CA PHE A 62 11.93 24.50 -9.05
C PHE A 62 13.22 25.29 -8.79
N LYS A 63 13.21 26.18 -7.79
CA LYS A 63 14.32 27.07 -7.40
C LYS A 63 15.45 26.33 -6.68
N GLU A 64 15.10 25.34 -5.86
CA GLU A 64 16.09 24.54 -5.12
C GLU A 64 16.76 23.45 -5.97
N ILE A 65 16.06 22.94 -6.97
CA ILE A 65 16.58 21.91 -7.88
C ILE A 65 17.45 22.55 -8.97
N TYR A 66 17.13 23.77 -9.43
CA TYR A 66 17.77 24.44 -10.57
C TYR A 66 18.12 25.91 -10.28
N SER A 67 18.84 26.16 -9.18
CA SER A 67 19.14 27.51 -8.66
C SER A 67 19.97 28.45 -9.56
N GLU A 68 20.50 27.96 -10.69
CA GLU A 68 21.27 28.74 -11.65
C GLU A 68 20.46 29.19 -12.89
N TYR A 69 19.14 28.92 -12.94
CA TYR A 69 18.33 29.14 -14.14
C TYR A 69 17.01 29.89 -13.90
N ASN A 70 16.63 30.80 -14.82
CA ASN A 70 15.39 31.59 -14.71
C ASN A 70 14.17 30.86 -15.28
N TYR A 71 13.71 29.83 -14.55
CA TYR A 71 12.56 29.00 -14.95
C TYR A 71 11.24 29.79 -15.11
N VAL A 72 11.06 30.93 -14.45
CA VAL A 72 9.86 31.79 -14.58
C VAL A 72 9.75 32.37 -15.99
N GLU A 73 10.89 32.67 -16.62
CA GLU A 73 10.97 33.22 -17.98
C GLU A 73 10.95 32.13 -19.05
N ALA A 74 11.58 30.97 -18.76
CA ALA A 74 11.71 29.87 -19.73
C ALA A 74 10.53 28.88 -19.77
N LEU A 75 9.76 28.80 -18.69
CA LEU A 75 8.59 27.92 -18.53
C LEU A 75 7.40 28.67 -17.88
N PRO A 76 6.94 29.81 -18.44
CA PRO A 76 5.89 30.63 -17.84
C PRO A 76 4.55 29.89 -17.66
N GLN A 77 4.27 28.88 -18.50
CA GLN A 77 3.11 28.01 -18.34
C GLN A 77 3.11 27.19 -17.04
N LEU A 78 4.24 27.08 -16.32
CA LEU A 78 4.30 26.44 -15.01
C LEU A 78 3.83 27.36 -13.86
N LYS A 79 3.42 28.60 -14.13
CA LYS A 79 2.93 29.60 -13.14
C LYS A 79 3.75 29.60 -11.84
N ILE A 80 5.08 29.59 -11.93
CA ILE A 80 5.95 29.41 -10.76
C ILE A 80 6.04 30.72 -9.96
N ASN A 81 5.77 30.65 -8.66
CA ASN A 81 5.76 31.82 -7.77
C ASN A 81 7.17 32.25 -7.32
N GLU A 82 7.25 33.34 -6.54
CA GLU A 82 8.53 33.91 -6.08
C GLU A 82 9.31 32.96 -5.14
N GLU A 83 8.62 32.08 -4.41
CA GLU A 83 9.23 31.06 -3.54
C GLU A 83 9.78 29.84 -4.33
N GLY A 84 9.30 29.60 -5.55
CA GLY A 84 9.77 28.52 -6.43
C GLY A 84 8.76 27.41 -6.73
N TYR A 85 7.50 27.56 -6.32
CA TYR A 85 6.44 26.55 -6.46
C TYR A 85 5.51 26.84 -7.63
N SER A 86 5.09 25.78 -8.34
CA SER A 86 4.10 25.87 -9.42
C SER A 86 2.71 26.17 -8.85
N THR A 87 2.09 27.28 -9.26
CA THR A 87 0.70 27.65 -8.89
C THR A 87 -0.32 27.27 -9.98
N ILE A 88 -0.03 26.21 -10.74
CA ILE A 88 -0.89 25.74 -11.83
C ILE A 88 -2.19 25.17 -11.26
N ASN A 89 -3.31 25.69 -11.73
CA ASN A 89 -4.60 25.05 -11.56
C ASN A 89 -4.71 23.87 -12.54
N THR A 90 -4.68 22.64 -12.03
CA THR A 90 -4.72 21.42 -12.84
C THR A 90 -6.06 21.24 -13.56
N ASP A 91 -7.17 21.70 -12.98
CA ASP A 91 -8.48 21.66 -13.64
C ASP A 91 -8.53 22.60 -14.87
N GLU A 92 -7.93 23.80 -14.80
CA GLU A 92 -7.78 24.70 -15.96
C GLU A 92 -6.96 24.05 -17.09
N VAL A 93 -5.85 23.39 -16.73
CA VAL A 93 -5.00 22.68 -17.70
C VAL A 93 -5.77 21.53 -18.36
N LEU A 94 -6.47 20.72 -17.56
CA LEU A 94 -7.28 19.62 -18.07
C LEU A 94 -8.47 20.10 -18.90
N GLU A 95 -9.12 21.23 -18.56
CA GLU A 95 -10.16 21.84 -19.41
C GLU A 95 -9.64 22.22 -20.81
N GLY A 96 -8.41 22.70 -20.92
CA GLY A 96 -7.76 22.94 -22.21
C GLY A 96 -7.52 21.67 -23.05
N PHE A 97 -7.52 20.47 -22.44
CA PHE A 97 -7.48 19.19 -23.15
C PHE A 97 -8.87 18.55 -23.33
N LYS A 98 -9.88 18.89 -22.51
CA LYS A 98 -11.27 18.40 -22.66
C LYS A 98 -11.93 18.79 -23.99
N SER A 99 -11.41 19.80 -24.71
CA SER A 99 -11.89 20.10 -26.06
C SER A 99 -11.38 19.13 -27.14
N MET A 100 -10.36 18.29 -26.85
CA MET A 100 -9.85 17.30 -27.80
C MET A 100 -10.96 16.38 -28.33
N GLU A 101 -11.86 15.91 -27.46
CA GLU A 101 -12.99 15.04 -27.82
C GLU A 101 -13.87 15.60 -28.94
N LYS A 102 -13.93 16.92 -29.10
CA LYS A 102 -14.74 17.60 -30.13
C LYS A 102 -13.99 17.81 -31.44
N ASN A 103 -12.67 17.66 -31.44
CA ASN A 103 -11.77 17.94 -32.56
C ASN A 103 -11.02 16.68 -33.03
N PHE A 104 -11.49 15.46 -32.69
CA PHE A 104 -10.81 14.20 -33.02
C PHE A 104 -10.47 14.08 -34.53
N GLU A 105 -11.31 14.61 -35.42
CA GLU A 105 -11.09 14.57 -36.88
C GLU A 105 -9.85 15.35 -37.35
N GLU A 106 -9.28 16.23 -36.52
CA GLU A 106 -8.07 17.03 -36.82
C GLU A 106 -6.77 16.27 -36.50
N PHE A 107 -6.85 15.13 -35.81
CA PHE A 107 -5.69 14.35 -35.37
C PHE A 107 -5.27 13.27 -36.39
N ASN A 108 -3.97 13.13 -36.60
CA ASN A 108 -3.41 12.17 -37.55
C ASN A 108 -3.16 10.79 -36.91
N PHE A 109 -4.20 9.96 -36.84
CA PHE A 109 -4.11 8.57 -36.35
C PHE A 109 -3.32 7.60 -37.26
N THR A 110 -2.76 8.07 -38.38
CA THR A 110 -1.95 7.23 -39.29
C THR A 110 -0.45 7.35 -39.05
N ASN A 111 -0.03 8.23 -38.13
CA ASN A 111 1.38 8.45 -37.80
C ASN A 111 1.54 8.80 -36.32
N ASP A 112 1.94 7.82 -35.51
CA ASP A 112 2.09 7.94 -34.05
C ASP A 112 2.97 9.13 -33.62
N ASN A 113 4.04 9.44 -34.38
CA ASN A 113 4.92 10.56 -34.04
C ASN A 113 4.22 11.92 -34.25
N LEU A 114 3.38 12.03 -35.28
CA LEU A 114 2.61 13.24 -35.53
C LEU A 114 1.42 13.34 -34.57
N LEU A 115 0.74 12.22 -34.30
CA LEU A 115 -0.33 12.13 -33.29
C LEU A 115 0.18 12.57 -31.91
N ASN A 116 1.27 11.96 -31.43
CA ASN A 116 1.88 12.31 -30.14
C ASN A 116 2.27 13.79 -30.09
N LYS A 117 2.82 14.34 -31.17
CA LYS A 117 3.12 15.77 -31.23
C LYS A 117 1.85 16.63 -31.14
N GLN A 118 0.80 16.29 -31.89
CA GLN A 118 -0.48 17.02 -31.85
C GLN A 118 -1.13 16.97 -30.46
N LEU A 119 -1.07 15.82 -29.78
CA LEU A 119 -1.58 15.65 -28.41
C LEU A 119 -0.80 16.51 -27.41
N LEU A 120 0.53 16.49 -27.46
CA LEU A 120 1.40 17.24 -26.54
C LEU A 120 1.40 18.76 -26.78
N GLU A 121 1.04 19.22 -27.97
CA GLU A 121 0.91 20.64 -28.33
C GLU A 121 -0.54 21.15 -28.25
N TYR A 122 -1.53 20.30 -27.96
CA TYR A 122 -2.95 20.63 -28.12
C TYR A 122 -3.43 21.78 -27.22
N ASN A 123 -3.00 21.83 -25.96
CA ASN A 123 -3.30 22.94 -25.06
C ASN A 123 -2.23 24.05 -25.22
N PRO A 124 -2.50 25.17 -25.91
CA PRO A 124 -1.51 26.23 -26.09
C PRO A 124 -1.16 26.98 -24.79
N ALA A 125 -2.05 26.95 -23.79
CA ALA A 125 -1.77 27.51 -22.46
C ALA A 125 -0.89 26.58 -21.60
N PHE A 126 -0.76 25.31 -21.98
CA PHE A 126 0.08 24.32 -21.31
C PHE A 126 0.78 23.41 -22.34
N ASN A 127 1.61 24.01 -23.20
CA ASN A 127 2.26 23.30 -24.29
C ASN A 127 3.37 22.37 -23.77
N ILE A 128 3.07 21.06 -23.70
CA ILE A 128 3.97 20.04 -23.14
C ILE A 128 5.22 19.89 -24.00
N THR A 129 5.09 19.98 -25.33
CA THR A 129 6.26 19.95 -26.22
C THR A 129 7.19 21.15 -26.02
N HIS A 130 6.68 22.33 -25.68
CA HIS A 130 7.52 23.46 -25.28
C HIS A 130 8.25 23.18 -23.97
N ILE A 131 7.56 22.63 -22.95
CA ILE A 131 8.19 22.23 -21.69
C ILE A 131 9.35 21.26 -21.96
N ILE A 132 9.08 20.17 -22.68
CA ILE A 132 10.06 19.15 -23.06
C ILE A 132 11.21 19.73 -23.89
N ASN A 133 10.94 20.62 -24.84
CA ASN A 133 11.98 21.21 -25.69
C ASN A 133 12.85 22.24 -24.95
N THR A 134 12.30 23.01 -24.02
CA THR A 134 13.11 23.86 -23.12
C THR A 134 14.02 22.98 -22.26
N PHE A 135 13.48 21.90 -21.65
CA PHE A 135 14.30 20.90 -20.93
C PHE A 135 15.32 20.15 -21.82
N LYS A 136 15.14 20.15 -23.14
CA LYS A 136 16.06 19.51 -24.10
C LYS A 136 17.16 20.44 -24.59
N ASN A 137 16.82 21.69 -24.90
CA ASN A 137 17.74 22.64 -25.52
C ASN A 137 18.74 23.20 -24.48
N GLU A 138 18.23 23.59 -23.31
CA GLU A 138 19.01 24.28 -22.28
C GLU A 138 19.93 23.33 -21.49
N PHE A 139 19.64 22.03 -21.52
CA PHE A 139 20.35 20.98 -20.79
C PHE A 139 21.05 19.97 -21.72
N GLY A 140 21.15 20.28 -23.02
CA GLY A 140 21.44 19.34 -24.12
C GLY A 140 22.91 19.11 -24.50
N HIS A 141 23.89 19.33 -23.63
CA HIS A 141 25.32 19.27 -24.00
C HIS A 141 26.18 18.37 -23.08
N THR A 142 26.51 17.13 -23.51
CA THR A 142 27.91 16.63 -23.68
C THR A 142 28.03 15.14 -24.13
N THR A 143 28.55 14.90 -25.35
CA THR A 143 29.13 13.62 -25.85
C THR A 143 28.23 12.40 -26.13
N ASP A 144 28.60 11.59 -27.13
CA ASP A 144 27.85 10.42 -27.64
C ASP A 144 27.56 9.31 -26.62
N LYS A 145 28.32 9.24 -25.53
CA LYS A 145 28.04 8.32 -24.43
C LYS A 145 26.76 8.72 -23.68
N GLN A 146 26.45 10.01 -23.64
CA GLN A 146 25.22 10.55 -23.09
C GLN A 146 24.04 10.50 -24.07
N VAL A 147 24.23 10.41 -25.39
CA VAL A 147 23.12 10.23 -26.35
C VAL A 147 22.43 8.87 -26.17
N LYS A 148 23.20 7.80 -25.91
CA LYS A 148 22.63 6.50 -25.52
C LYS A 148 22.02 6.50 -24.11
N ILE A 149 22.42 7.44 -23.26
CA ILE A 149 21.74 7.70 -21.99
C ILE A 149 20.49 8.56 -22.24
N TYR A 150 20.46 9.43 -23.26
CA TYR A 150 19.33 10.30 -23.62
C TYR A 150 18.18 9.52 -24.27
N ASP A 151 18.48 8.57 -25.17
CA ASP A 151 17.50 7.59 -25.66
C ASP A 151 17.02 6.64 -24.55
N LYS A 152 17.90 6.32 -23.59
CA LYS A 152 17.48 5.68 -22.34
C LYS A 152 16.58 6.61 -21.53
N ILE A 153 16.89 7.90 -21.41
CA ILE A 153 16.16 8.93 -20.66
C ILE A 153 14.81 9.26 -21.28
N ILE A 154 14.62 9.18 -22.60
CA ILE A 154 13.27 9.31 -23.20
C ILE A 154 12.43 8.05 -22.90
N ARG A 155 13.00 6.84 -23.03
CA ARG A 155 12.35 5.61 -22.54
C ARG A 155 12.13 5.61 -21.04
N VAL A 156 13.01 6.29 -20.31
CA VAL A 156 13.00 6.50 -18.86
C VAL A 156 12.18 7.75 -18.49
N PHE A 157 11.69 8.58 -19.41
CA PHE A 157 10.74 9.65 -19.10
C PHE A 157 9.30 9.14 -19.12
N GLY A 158 9.00 8.15 -19.97
CA GLY A 158 7.89 7.22 -19.73
C GLY A 158 8.08 6.27 -18.53
N PHE A 159 9.11 6.49 -17.71
CA PHE A 159 9.52 5.64 -16.58
C PHE A 159 10.10 6.45 -15.39
N ILE A 160 10.05 7.80 -15.39
CA ILE A 160 10.74 8.67 -14.41
C ILE A 160 9.82 9.06 -13.27
N GLU A 161 8.50 9.06 -13.51
CA GLU A 161 7.52 8.77 -12.45
C GLU A 161 7.90 7.47 -11.71
N LYS A 162 8.47 6.48 -12.43
CA LYS A 162 8.68 5.12 -11.92
C LYS A 162 10.06 4.79 -11.33
N TYR A 163 11.18 5.52 -11.53
CA TYR A 163 12.47 5.22 -10.79
C TYR A 163 13.40 6.35 -10.26
N ASP A 164 13.46 6.40 -8.92
CA ASP A 164 14.54 6.73 -7.96
C ASP A 164 15.47 7.98 -8.02
N ILE A 165 15.85 8.55 -9.16
CA ILE A 165 16.92 9.57 -9.15
C ILE A 165 16.47 10.91 -8.53
N LEU A 166 15.23 11.34 -8.78
CA LEU A 166 14.62 12.51 -8.12
C LEU A 166 14.33 12.26 -6.63
N TYR A 167 14.07 11.00 -6.24
CA TYR A 167 13.79 10.59 -4.86
C TYR A 167 15.06 10.52 -3.98
N SER A 168 16.25 10.67 -4.58
CA SER A 168 17.55 10.46 -3.92
C SER A 168 17.87 11.46 -2.80
N LYS A 169 17.17 12.61 -2.73
CA LYS A 169 17.35 13.63 -1.69
C LYS A 169 16.19 13.71 -0.69
N GLN A 170 15.47 12.60 -0.45
CA GLN A 170 14.49 12.48 0.64
C GLN A 170 15.04 13.05 1.96
N PHE A 171 14.35 14.06 2.49
CA PHE A 171 14.73 14.79 3.72
C PHE A 171 15.15 13.82 4.82
N LYS A 172 16.30 14.09 5.46
CA LYS A 172 16.88 13.22 6.49
C LYS A 172 17.72 14.00 7.49
N THR A 173 17.21 14.15 8.71
CA THR A 173 17.92 14.82 9.80
C THR A 173 18.38 13.86 10.91
N LYS A 174 19.51 14.24 11.52
CA LYS A 174 20.05 13.69 12.78
C LYS A 174 20.04 14.74 13.91
N LYS A 175 19.43 15.91 13.70
CA LYS A 175 19.41 17.05 14.64
C LYS A 175 18.12 17.15 15.47
N GLY A 176 17.32 16.08 15.52
CA GLY A 176 16.08 16.03 16.29
C GLY A 176 16.16 15.30 17.62
N TYR A 177 15.22 15.63 18.52
CA TYR A 177 14.88 14.86 19.71
C TYR A 177 13.39 14.47 19.68
N MET A 178 13.04 13.40 20.39
CA MET A 178 11.68 12.89 20.48
C MET A 178 11.32 12.57 21.93
N SER A 179 10.11 12.92 22.35
CA SER A 179 9.46 12.33 23.52
C SER A 179 8.24 11.51 23.09
N VAL A 180 7.97 10.44 23.81
CA VAL A 180 6.79 9.58 23.59
C VAL A 180 6.01 9.48 24.88
N GLU A 181 4.75 9.88 24.84
CA GLU A 181 3.80 9.81 25.96
C GLU A 181 2.89 8.59 25.74
N LEU A 182 2.89 7.66 26.70
CA LEU A 182 2.12 6.41 26.64
C LEU A 182 1.77 5.97 28.06
N ASN A 183 0.50 5.68 28.33
CA ASN A 183 0.00 5.21 29.63
C ASN A 183 0.36 6.11 30.84
N GLY A 184 0.53 7.42 30.59
CA GLY A 184 0.93 8.40 31.61
C GLY A 184 2.43 8.49 31.87
N GLU A 185 3.24 7.67 31.20
CA GLU A 185 4.70 7.78 31.21
C GLU A 185 5.22 8.56 30.00
N THR A 186 6.32 9.29 30.18
CA THR A 186 7.04 9.97 29.09
C THR A 186 8.44 9.39 28.95
N LYS A 187 8.79 8.86 27.76
CA LYS A 187 10.14 8.41 27.41
C LYS A 187 10.82 9.40 26.46
N GLU A 188 12.05 9.80 26.77
CA GLU A 188 12.83 10.75 25.99
C GLU A 188 13.98 10.12 25.20
N PHE A 189 14.16 10.57 23.95
CA PHE A 189 15.18 10.12 23.02
C PHE A 189 15.94 11.32 22.46
N LYS A 190 17.05 11.67 23.11
CA LYS A 190 17.93 12.81 22.75
C LYS A 190 18.71 12.61 21.44
N LYS A 191 18.66 11.42 20.85
CA LYS A 191 19.33 11.07 19.59
C LYS A 191 18.41 10.20 18.74
N MET A 192 17.82 10.78 17.71
CA MET A 192 17.05 10.07 16.68
C MET A 192 17.54 10.41 15.27
N THR A 193 17.10 9.66 14.28
CA THR A 193 17.10 10.07 12.87
C THR A 193 15.64 10.20 12.45
N LEU A 194 15.27 11.32 11.83
CA LEU A 194 14.02 11.43 11.08
C LEU A 194 14.37 11.37 9.60
N LYS A 195 13.56 10.67 8.81
CA LYS A 195 13.63 10.68 7.35
C LYS A 195 12.22 10.75 6.78
N VAL A 196 11.97 11.56 5.75
CA VAL A 196 10.76 11.42 4.93
C VAL A 196 10.87 10.12 4.13
N GLY A 197 9.97 9.20 4.40
CA GLY A 197 9.96 7.84 3.87
C GLY A 197 8.97 7.67 2.72
N GLY A 198 8.86 6.45 2.20
CA GLY A 198 7.99 6.18 1.05
C GLY A 198 8.63 6.62 -0.26
N ARG A 199 7.80 6.75 -1.30
CA ARG A 199 8.26 7.11 -2.65
C ARG A 199 7.22 7.95 -3.38
N SER A 200 6.36 7.35 -4.20
CA SER A 200 5.13 7.98 -4.74
C SER A 200 4.20 8.50 -3.64
N SER A 201 4.26 7.89 -2.44
CA SER A 201 3.48 8.32 -1.28
C SER A 201 3.84 9.71 -0.72
N ASN A 202 4.85 10.38 -1.26
CA ASN A 202 5.14 11.78 -0.93
C ASN A 202 4.14 12.72 -1.64
N ASP A 203 3.68 12.32 -2.82
CA ASP A 203 2.74 13.05 -3.68
C ASP A 203 1.28 12.92 -3.17
N TYR A 204 1.09 12.35 -1.96
CA TYR A 204 -0.21 12.18 -1.31
C TYR A 204 -0.51 13.33 -0.33
N GLY A 205 0.28 14.41 -0.38
CA GLY A 205 0.15 15.66 0.37
C GLY A 205 0.36 15.61 1.89
N LYS A 206 0.34 14.42 2.51
CA LYS A 206 0.72 14.18 3.91
C LYS A 206 1.86 13.17 3.96
N PRO A 207 3.08 13.53 4.39
CA PRO A 207 4.27 12.71 4.15
C PRO A 207 4.37 11.48 5.06
N CYS A 208 4.93 10.40 4.52
CA CYS A 208 5.41 9.25 5.30
C CYS A 208 6.65 9.63 6.11
N ILE A 209 6.73 9.21 7.38
CA ILE A 209 7.85 9.56 8.27
C ILE A 209 8.51 8.30 8.83
N ASN A 210 9.82 8.14 8.61
CA ASN A 210 10.62 7.05 9.15
C ASN A 210 11.44 7.55 10.34
N ILE A 211 11.35 6.86 11.48
CA ILE A 211 12.08 7.18 12.71
C ILE A 211 13.09 6.09 13.02
N LYS A 212 14.33 6.47 13.36
CA LYS A 212 15.35 5.58 13.93
C LYS A 212 15.93 6.14 15.22
N ILE A 213 15.62 5.50 16.35
CA ILE A 213 16.23 5.79 17.65
C ILE A 213 17.73 5.43 17.57
N ARG A 214 18.59 6.31 18.08
CA ARG A 214 20.05 6.15 18.10
C ARG A 214 20.56 6.04 19.54
N GLY A 215 21.86 5.74 19.71
CA GLY A 215 22.49 5.70 21.04
C GLY A 215 22.24 4.41 21.82
N LYS A 216 21.92 3.30 21.14
CA LYS A 216 21.59 1.98 21.72
C LYS A 216 20.33 1.94 22.61
N GLN A 217 19.51 2.99 22.60
CA GLN A 217 18.17 2.99 23.17
C GLN A 217 17.14 2.34 22.22
N ASP A 218 16.01 1.91 22.77
CA ASP A 218 14.80 1.51 22.04
C ASP A 218 13.55 2.01 22.77
N LEU A 219 12.41 1.97 22.08
CA LEU A 219 11.08 2.22 22.62
C LEU A 219 10.35 0.88 22.72
N TYR A 220 10.34 0.30 23.92
CA TYR A 220 9.64 -0.95 24.25
C TYR A 220 9.90 -2.08 23.24
N GLY A 221 11.19 -2.37 22.98
CA GLY A 221 11.64 -3.44 22.10
C GLY A 221 11.81 -3.05 20.62
N ARG A 222 11.65 -1.78 20.24
CA ARG A 222 11.81 -1.30 18.85
C ARG A 222 12.64 -0.03 18.70
N LYS A 223 13.49 -0.03 17.67
CA LYS A 223 14.46 1.04 17.37
C LYS A 223 14.12 1.81 16.09
N GLN A 224 13.28 1.24 15.23
CA GLN A 224 12.97 1.76 13.90
C GLN A 224 11.47 1.61 13.65
N PHE A 225 10.86 2.67 13.12
CA PHE A 225 9.42 2.75 12.88
C PHE A 225 9.15 3.40 11.52
N LYS A 226 8.17 2.86 10.78
CA LYS A 226 7.51 3.53 9.65
C LYS A 226 6.24 4.18 10.21
N LEU A 227 6.08 5.49 10.04
CA LEU A 227 4.83 6.19 10.32
C LEU A 227 4.12 6.44 8.98
N ARG A 228 2.97 5.81 8.78
CA ARG A 228 2.15 5.97 7.57
C ARG A 228 1.03 6.98 7.81
N PRO A 229 0.80 7.93 6.88
CA PRO A 229 -0.17 9.01 7.02
C PRO A 229 -1.62 8.58 6.78
N GLY A 230 -1.85 7.37 6.24
CA GLY A 230 -3.17 6.89 5.86
C GLY A 230 -3.81 7.62 4.66
N ALA A 231 -3.09 8.53 3.97
CA ALA A 231 -3.65 9.37 2.91
C ALA A 231 -4.29 8.57 1.76
N ARG A 232 -3.69 7.42 1.39
CA ARG A 232 -4.21 6.49 0.39
C ARG A 232 -5.42 5.69 0.86
N ASP A 233 -5.35 5.16 2.09
CA ASP A 233 -6.36 4.27 2.67
C ASP A 233 -7.53 5.07 3.23
N ALA A 234 -8.69 4.95 2.57
CA ALA A 234 -9.93 5.61 2.99
C ALA A 234 -10.38 5.30 4.44
N THR A 235 -9.83 4.28 5.10
CA THR A 235 -10.26 3.80 6.43
C THR A 235 -9.25 3.99 7.55
N PHE A 236 -7.96 4.18 7.27
CA PHE A 236 -6.84 3.93 8.21
C PHE A 236 -6.78 2.49 8.80
N LEU A 237 -7.63 1.57 8.35
CA LEU A 237 -7.77 0.22 8.93
C LEU A 237 -7.00 -0.83 8.14
N ARG A 238 -6.70 -0.65 6.85
CA ARG A 238 -6.18 -1.71 5.96
C ARG A 238 -4.84 -2.25 6.46
N ASN A 239 -3.88 -1.37 6.69
CA ASN A 239 -2.57 -1.74 7.25
C ASN A 239 -2.68 -2.45 8.61
N LYS A 240 -3.57 -1.98 9.48
CA LYS A 240 -3.78 -2.57 10.81
C LYS A 240 -4.37 -3.96 10.71
N LEU A 241 -5.43 -4.11 9.91
CA LEU A 241 -6.16 -5.36 9.75
C LEU A 241 -5.29 -6.45 9.10
N SER A 242 -4.52 -6.12 8.06
CA SER A 242 -3.56 -7.05 7.47
C SER A 242 -2.55 -7.53 8.50
N CYS A 243 -1.86 -6.61 9.20
CA CYS A 243 -0.92 -7.00 10.27
C CYS A 243 -1.58 -7.88 11.34
N ASP A 244 -2.78 -7.54 11.79
CA ASP A 244 -3.49 -8.29 12.83
C ASP A 244 -3.86 -9.71 12.40
N ILE A 245 -4.29 -9.88 11.13
CA ILE A 245 -4.63 -11.19 10.55
C ILE A 245 -3.40 -12.11 10.54
N HIS A 246 -2.24 -11.63 10.09
CA HIS A 246 -0.99 -12.40 10.15
C HIS A 246 -0.64 -12.78 11.61
N ASN A 247 -0.71 -11.83 12.53
CA ASN A 247 -0.38 -12.06 13.95
C ASN A 247 -1.33 -13.08 14.62
N ARG A 248 -2.61 -13.07 14.26
CA ARG A 248 -3.61 -14.05 14.69
C ARG A 248 -3.32 -15.46 14.17
N LEU A 249 -2.96 -15.57 12.88
CA LEU A 249 -2.47 -16.80 12.25
C LEU A 249 -1.07 -17.23 12.76
N LYS A 250 -0.42 -16.38 13.55
CA LYS A 250 0.94 -16.52 14.09
C LYS A 250 2.03 -16.56 13.02
N LEU A 251 1.79 -15.91 11.89
CA LEU A 251 2.79 -15.73 10.84
C LEU A 251 3.83 -14.68 11.27
N PRO A 252 5.10 -14.80 10.86
CA PRO A 252 6.13 -13.80 11.12
C PRO A 252 5.87 -12.51 10.32
N SER A 253 5.15 -11.56 10.91
CA SER A 253 4.74 -10.33 10.22
C SER A 253 5.06 -9.06 11.02
N ILE A 254 5.11 -7.93 10.32
CA ILE A 254 5.17 -6.62 10.96
C ILE A 254 3.89 -6.34 11.76
N SER A 255 4.02 -5.49 12.76
CA SER A 255 2.91 -5.00 13.58
C SER A 255 2.53 -3.57 13.19
N ALA A 256 1.26 -3.22 13.39
CA ALA A 256 0.74 -1.88 13.22
C ALA A 256 -0.09 -1.47 14.45
N ASN A 257 -0.13 -0.17 14.75
CA ASN A 257 -1.04 0.50 15.70
C ASN A 257 -1.12 1.99 15.34
N TYR A 258 -1.67 2.84 16.22
CA TYR A 258 -1.92 4.26 15.94
C TYR A 258 -1.21 5.19 16.91
N ILE A 259 -0.79 6.35 16.41
CA ILE A 259 -0.18 7.43 17.19
C ILE A 259 -0.77 8.79 16.80
N MET A 260 -0.75 9.74 17.75
CA MET A 260 -0.82 11.16 17.40
C MET A 260 0.60 11.70 17.23
N LEU A 261 0.89 12.23 16.05
CA LEU A 261 2.18 12.84 15.74
C LEU A 261 2.15 14.35 15.93
N TYR A 262 3.19 14.88 16.59
CA TYR A 262 3.49 16.29 16.70
C TYR A 262 4.94 16.55 16.26
N ILE A 263 5.17 17.62 15.50
CA ILE A 263 6.52 18.11 15.15
C ILE A 263 6.59 19.59 15.51
N ASN A 264 7.60 20.01 16.28
CA ASN A 264 7.77 21.38 16.81
C ASN A 264 6.51 21.93 17.52
N ASN A 265 5.78 21.04 18.20
CA ASN A 265 4.46 21.26 18.85
C ASN A 265 3.27 21.49 17.89
N GLU A 266 3.47 21.52 16.59
CA GLU A 266 2.40 21.45 15.58
C GLU A 266 1.79 20.04 15.56
N TYR A 267 0.46 19.90 15.48
CA TYR A 267 -0.21 18.61 15.36
C TYR A 267 -0.24 18.17 13.89
N ILE A 268 0.60 17.19 13.54
CA ILE A 268 0.74 16.68 12.17
C ILE A 268 -0.32 15.61 11.85
N GLY A 269 -0.98 15.04 12.87
CA GLY A 269 -2.17 14.22 12.66
C GLY A 269 -2.16 12.86 13.35
N LEU A 270 -3.16 12.05 13.00
CA LEU A 270 -3.21 10.62 13.24
C LEU A 270 -2.29 9.91 12.24
N TYR A 271 -1.41 9.04 12.74
CA TYR A 271 -0.51 8.22 11.92
C TYR A 271 -0.63 6.75 12.33
N ILE A 272 -0.48 5.86 11.35
CA ILE A 272 -0.34 4.42 11.58
C ILE A 272 1.13 4.16 11.90
N LEU A 273 1.42 3.79 13.15
CA LEU A 273 2.71 3.31 13.60
C LEU A 273 2.92 1.88 13.11
N MET A 274 3.95 1.64 12.31
CA MET A 274 4.28 0.32 11.77
C MET A 274 5.72 -0.09 12.09
N ASP A 275 5.90 -1.39 12.26
CA ASP A 275 7.20 -2.04 12.27
C ASP A 275 7.89 -1.95 10.89
N SER A 276 9.19 -2.23 10.85
CA SER A 276 9.93 -2.40 9.60
C SER A 276 10.80 -3.63 9.69
N ILE A 277 10.68 -4.53 8.70
CA ILE A 277 11.60 -5.65 8.51
C ILE A 277 12.99 -5.04 8.26
N LYS A 278 13.91 -5.32 9.19
CA LYS A 278 15.31 -4.88 9.28
C LYS A 278 16.05 -5.87 10.18
N LEU A 279 17.37 -5.81 10.24
CA LEU A 279 18.20 -6.69 11.10
C LEU A 279 17.72 -6.72 12.58
N SER A 280 17.27 -5.58 13.13
CA SER A 280 16.74 -5.50 14.50
C SER A 280 15.36 -6.15 14.70
N TRP A 281 14.58 -6.32 13.62
CA TRP A 281 13.32 -7.06 13.65
C TRP A 281 13.60 -8.57 13.54
N ILE A 282 14.56 -8.97 12.71
CA ILE A 282 15.06 -10.36 12.64
C ILE A 282 15.64 -10.82 13.99
N GLU A 283 16.45 -9.99 14.66
CA GLU A 283 16.94 -10.25 16.03
C GLU A 283 15.79 -10.53 17.01
N PHE A 284 14.66 -9.81 16.88
CA PHE A 284 13.52 -9.98 17.77
C PHE A 284 12.68 -11.22 17.46
N VAL A 285 12.37 -11.45 16.17
CA VAL A 285 11.45 -12.52 15.75
C VAL A 285 12.14 -13.88 15.70
N TYR A 286 13.40 -13.94 15.27
CA TYR A 286 14.14 -15.19 15.05
C TYR A 286 15.33 -15.38 15.99
N GLY A 287 15.68 -14.38 16.82
CA GLY A 287 16.87 -14.42 17.68
C GLY A 287 18.20 -14.20 16.94
N ASP A 288 18.16 -13.98 15.63
CA ASP A 288 19.34 -13.88 14.76
C ASP A 288 19.88 -12.43 14.72
N LYS A 289 20.97 -12.23 15.45
CA LYS A 289 21.57 -10.89 15.68
C LYS A 289 22.51 -10.43 14.58
N ASN A 290 23.10 -11.38 13.86
CA ASN A 290 24.23 -11.16 12.95
C ASN A 290 23.87 -11.57 11.52
N THR A 291 22.59 -11.47 11.16
CA THR A 291 22.13 -11.95 9.87
C THR A 291 22.83 -11.24 8.71
N VAL A 292 23.24 -12.04 7.73
CA VAL A 292 23.82 -11.60 6.46
C VAL A 292 22.90 -11.88 5.29
N SER A 293 21.73 -12.49 5.53
CA SER A 293 20.85 -13.00 4.48
C SER A 293 19.41 -12.50 4.67
N LEU A 294 19.24 -11.17 4.67
CA LEU A 294 17.94 -10.49 4.62
C LEU A 294 17.89 -9.59 3.38
N TYR A 295 17.15 -10.02 2.37
CA TYR A 295 17.06 -9.35 1.07
C TYR A 295 15.67 -8.73 0.92
N LYS A 296 15.63 -7.42 0.63
CA LYS A 296 14.41 -6.67 0.34
C LYS A 296 14.16 -6.72 -1.16
N CYS A 297 13.08 -7.32 -1.61
CA CYS A 297 12.79 -7.51 -3.03
C CYS A 297 11.75 -6.52 -3.56
N GLU A 298 12.16 -5.77 -4.58
CA GLU A 298 11.36 -4.79 -5.31
C GLU A 298 11.85 -4.80 -6.77
N ASN A 299 10.93 -4.96 -7.74
CA ASN A 299 11.22 -4.85 -9.18
C ASN A 299 12.09 -5.97 -9.76
N LEU A 300 11.46 -7.10 -10.09
CA LEU A 300 12.11 -8.27 -10.73
C LEU A 300 11.72 -8.37 -12.22
N PRO A 301 12.36 -7.62 -13.15
CA PRO A 301 11.92 -7.53 -14.55
C PRO A 301 11.98 -8.87 -15.31
N TYR A 302 12.76 -9.84 -14.82
CA TYR A 302 12.86 -11.20 -15.37
C TYR A 302 12.15 -12.25 -14.52
N GLY A 303 11.36 -11.83 -13.51
CA GLY A 303 10.83 -12.69 -12.46
C GLY A 303 11.89 -13.10 -11.43
N LEU A 304 11.50 -13.96 -10.50
CA LEU A 304 12.33 -14.40 -9.37
C LEU A 304 13.37 -15.46 -9.75
N ASN A 305 14.41 -15.03 -10.44
CA ASN A 305 15.57 -15.84 -10.82
C ASN A 305 16.88 -15.05 -10.73
N ALA A 306 17.99 -15.72 -11.00
CA ALA A 306 19.34 -15.18 -10.84
C ALA A 306 19.64 -13.91 -11.67
N GLN A 307 18.86 -13.60 -12.72
CA GLN A 307 19.05 -12.37 -13.51
C GLN A 307 18.51 -11.14 -12.78
N SER A 308 17.52 -11.32 -11.91
CA SER A 308 16.90 -10.25 -11.12
C SER A 308 17.54 -10.06 -9.74
N PHE A 309 18.74 -10.62 -9.48
CA PHE A 309 19.31 -10.63 -8.12
C PHE A 309 19.54 -9.22 -7.54
N GLU A 310 19.83 -8.23 -8.38
CA GLU A 310 19.99 -6.81 -8.00
C GLU A 310 18.68 -6.13 -7.61
N GLY A 311 17.53 -6.65 -8.07
CA GLY A 311 16.19 -6.23 -7.61
C GLY A 311 15.86 -6.69 -6.20
N CYS A 312 16.78 -7.39 -5.54
CA CYS A 312 16.69 -7.72 -4.13
C CYS A 312 17.95 -7.24 -3.37
N PRO A 313 18.11 -5.94 -3.07
CA PRO A 313 19.20 -5.47 -2.21
C PRO A 313 19.17 -6.08 -0.79
N ASN A 314 20.35 -6.34 -0.24
CA ASN A 314 20.49 -6.81 1.14
C ASN A 314 20.29 -5.65 2.14
N GLU A 315 19.52 -5.87 3.20
CA GLU A 315 19.32 -4.92 4.31
C GLU A 315 20.55 -4.74 5.20
N ASN A 316 21.52 -5.65 5.08
CA ASN A 316 22.85 -5.50 5.63
C ASN A 316 23.78 -4.94 4.54
N GLU A 317 23.93 -3.60 4.54
CA GLU A 317 24.75 -2.85 3.57
C GLU A 317 26.24 -3.28 3.56
N ASP A 318 26.71 -3.98 4.61
CA ASP A 318 28.09 -4.51 4.70
C ASP A 318 28.29 -5.85 3.94
N VAL A 319 27.22 -6.48 3.43
CA VAL A 319 27.27 -7.76 2.71
C VAL A 319 27.58 -7.54 1.23
N ALA A 320 28.83 -7.83 0.83
CA ALA A 320 29.28 -7.75 -0.56
C ALA A 320 29.22 -9.08 -1.34
N ASP A 321 29.06 -10.22 -0.66
CA ASP A 321 28.89 -11.53 -1.29
C ASP A 321 27.42 -11.91 -1.38
N HIS A 322 26.93 -12.12 -2.62
CA HIS A 322 25.56 -12.52 -2.91
C HIS A 322 25.48 -13.93 -3.53
N SER A 323 26.55 -14.72 -3.47
CA SER A 323 26.61 -16.07 -4.04
C SER A 323 25.57 -17.02 -3.45
N GLU A 324 25.26 -16.93 -2.15
CA GLU A 324 24.19 -17.69 -1.49
C GLU A 324 22.80 -17.33 -2.05
N TRP A 325 22.56 -16.03 -2.25
CA TRP A 325 21.31 -15.50 -2.78
C TRP A 325 21.10 -15.88 -4.25
N ILE A 326 22.12 -15.69 -5.10
CA ILE A 326 22.12 -16.12 -6.50
C ILE A 326 21.89 -17.64 -6.60
N LYS A 327 22.49 -18.44 -5.69
CA LYS A 327 22.26 -19.89 -5.63
C LYS A 327 20.83 -20.23 -5.25
N PHE A 328 20.23 -19.55 -4.27
CA PHE A 328 18.83 -19.76 -3.90
C PHE A 328 17.90 -19.42 -5.08
N LEU A 329 18.06 -18.24 -5.68
CA LEU A 329 17.32 -17.82 -6.88
C LEU A 329 17.43 -18.86 -8.02
N THR A 330 18.64 -19.36 -8.29
CA THR A 330 18.87 -20.40 -9.29
C THR A 330 18.16 -21.71 -8.93
N THR A 331 18.10 -22.05 -7.63
CA THR A 331 17.49 -23.29 -7.14
C THR A 331 15.97 -23.27 -7.29
N ILE A 332 15.31 -22.15 -6.97
CA ILE A 332 13.85 -22.01 -7.12
C ILE A 332 13.40 -21.81 -8.57
N ASP A 333 14.23 -21.20 -9.41
CA ASP A 333 13.99 -21.05 -10.86
C ASP A 333 14.11 -22.40 -11.60
N GLN A 334 15.03 -23.28 -11.18
CA GLN A 334 15.24 -24.60 -11.80
C GLN A 334 14.38 -25.73 -11.22
N ALA A 335 13.68 -25.47 -10.11
CA ALA A 335 12.82 -26.44 -9.45
C ALA A 335 11.64 -26.87 -10.33
N LYS A 336 11.30 -28.15 -10.34
CA LYS A 336 10.23 -28.72 -11.18
C LYS A 336 9.04 -29.22 -10.37
N LYS A 337 9.21 -29.35 -9.05
CA LYS A 337 8.23 -29.88 -8.10
C LYS A 337 8.58 -29.41 -6.68
N PRO A 338 7.61 -29.44 -5.73
CA PRO A 338 7.84 -28.93 -4.36
C PRO A 338 9.02 -29.57 -3.63
N GLU A 339 9.30 -30.87 -3.85
CA GLU A 339 10.36 -31.59 -3.13
C GLU A 339 11.77 -31.12 -3.50
N ASP A 340 11.94 -30.46 -4.66
CA ASP A 340 13.23 -29.94 -5.09
C ASP A 340 13.71 -28.78 -4.20
N ILE A 341 12.78 -28.08 -3.53
CA ILE A 341 13.06 -26.88 -2.72
C ILE A 341 12.67 -27.00 -1.25
N ASP A 342 11.94 -28.03 -0.83
CA ASP A 342 11.44 -28.16 0.55
C ASP A 342 12.57 -28.06 1.61
N ASN A 343 13.77 -28.58 1.32
CA ASN A 343 14.91 -28.50 2.24
C ASN A 343 15.55 -27.09 2.35
N VAL A 344 15.26 -26.17 1.43
CA VAL A 344 15.85 -24.82 1.38
C VAL A 344 14.82 -23.70 1.47
N PHE A 345 13.52 -23.99 1.34
CA PHE A 345 12.46 -23.00 1.32
C PHE A 345 11.29 -23.39 2.24
N ASP A 346 10.72 -22.41 2.95
CA ASP A 346 9.55 -22.60 3.78
C ASP A 346 8.26 -22.50 2.94
N ILE A 347 7.89 -23.63 2.34
CA ILE A 347 6.72 -23.76 1.48
C ILE A 347 5.41 -23.48 2.23
N ASP A 348 5.28 -23.87 3.50
CA ASP A 348 4.05 -23.64 4.26
C ASP A 348 3.84 -22.15 4.59
N LEU A 349 4.93 -21.44 4.94
CA LEU A 349 4.87 -19.99 5.09
C LEU A 349 4.47 -19.33 3.76
N PHE A 350 5.17 -19.64 2.66
CA PHE A 350 4.88 -19.06 1.34
C PHE A 350 3.42 -19.26 0.90
N LEU A 351 2.87 -20.47 1.05
CA LEU A 351 1.49 -20.75 0.69
C LEU A 351 0.48 -20.01 1.59
N LYS A 352 0.83 -19.72 2.84
CA LYS A 352 0.00 -18.92 3.76
C LYS A 352 0.02 -17.43 3.41
N GLU A 353 1.18 -16.87 3.08
CA GLU A 353 1.29 -15.48 2.63
C GLU A 353 0.54 -15.29 1.30
N VAL A 354 0.77 -16.14 0.27
CA VAL A 354 0.05 -16.03 -1.02
C VAL A 354 -1.47 -16.24 -0.87
N ALA A 355 -1.91 -17.06 0.10
CA ALA A 355 -3.34 -17.18 0.40
C ALA A 355 -3.92 -15.91 1.03
N LEU A 356 -3.16 -15.20 1.87
CA LEU A 356 -3.55 -13.90 2.41
C LEU A 356 -3.59 -12.82 1.33
N GLU A 357 -2.54 -12.72 0.50
CA GLU A 357 -2.47 -11.77 -0.61
C GLU A 357 -3.68 -11.91 -1.55
N TYR A 358 -4.05 -13.14 -1.91
CA TYR A 358 -5.24 -13.42 -2.73
C TYR A 358 -6.57 -13.03 -2.05
N LEU A 359 -6.68 -13.21 -0.72
CA LEU A 359 -7.88 -12.84 0.05
C LEU A 359 -7.98 -11.32 0.26
N PHE A 360 -6.85 -10.64 0.40
CA PHE A 360 -6.77 -9.18 0.47
C PHE A 360 -6.97 -8.53 -0.90
N GLY A 361 -6.68 -9.25 -1.99
CA GLY A 361 -6.67 -8.69 -3.34
C GLY A 361 -5.42 -7.84 -3.58
N SER A 362 -4.27 -8.25 -3.04
CA SER A 362 -3.00 -7.54 -3.20
C SER A 362 -2.60 -7.52 -4.68
N TRP A 363 -2.47 -6.34 -5.28
CA TRP A 363 -1.99 -6.18 -6.66
C TRP A 363 -0.54 -5.68 -6.73
N ASP A 364 0.00 -5.14 -5.63
CA ASP A 364 1.36 -4.59 -5.57
C ASP A 364 2.36 -5.53 -4.87
N HIS A 365 2.05 -6.82 -4.80
CA HIS A 365 2.87 -7.83 -4.10
C HIS A 365 3.45 -8.84 -5.09
N TYR A 366 4.25 -9.81 -4.62
CA TYR A 366 5.03 -10.70 -5.49
C TYR A 366 4.22 -11.41 -6.61
N PRO A 367 3.06 -12.06 -6.35
CA PRO A 367 2.37 -12.88 -7.35
C PRO A 367 1.86 -12.07 -8.55
N THR A 368 1.66 -10.76 -8.36
CA THR A 368 0.98 -9.84 -9.29
C THR A 368 1.88 -8.74 -9.85
N SER A 369 2.88 -8.23 -9.10
CA SER A 369 3.78 -7.14 -9.53
C SER A 369 5.27 -7.33 -9.24
N ASP A 370 5.72 -8.47 -8.71
CA ASP A 370 7.11 -8.70 -8.30
C ASP A 370 7.65 -7.63 -7.30
N HIS A 371 6.81 -7.19 -6.35
CA HIS A 371 7.12 -6.07 -5.43
C HIS A 371 6.71 -6.33 -3.96
N ASN A 372 7.16 -5.49 -3.02
CA ASN A 372 6.77 -5.45 -1.59
C ASN A 372 6.98 -6.73 -0.74
N PHE A 373 8.08 -7.45 -0.96
CA PHE A 373 8.43 -8.61 -0.12
C PHE A 373 9.90 -8.66 0.29
N TYR A 374 10.21 -9.61 1.17
CA TYR A 374 11.55 -9.93 1.65
C TYR A 374 11.80 -11.43 1.56
N PHE A 375 13.06 -11.79 1.30
CA PHE A 375 13.58 -13.13 1.57
C PHE A 375 14.58 -13.09 2.73
N TYR A 376 14.34 -13.90 3.75
CA TYR A 376 15.23 -14.07 4.91
C TYR A 376 15.67 -15.53 5.02
N LYS A 377 16.98 -15.81 5.08
CA LYS A 377 17.46 -17.16 5.39
C LYS A 377 17.54 -17.34 6.91
N ALA A 378 16.64 -18.16 7.45
CA ALA A 378 16.56 -18.40 8.89
C ALA A 378 17.61 -19.40 9.40
N THR A 379 17.73 -19.48 10.72
CA THR A 379 18.68 -20.35 11.43
C THR A 379 18.38 -21.85 11.27
N ASP A 380 17.18 -22.21 10.78
CA ASP A 380 16.82 -23.56 10.33
C ASP A 380 17.34 -23.89 8.91
N ASN A 381 18.09 -22.97 8.30
CA ASN A 381 18.59 -22.98 6.92
C ASN A 381 17.54 -22.89 5.81
N LYS A 382 16.25 -22.69 6.14
CA LYS A 382 15.21 -22.41 5.14
C LYS A 382 15.07 -20.92 4.90
N TRP A 383 14.92 -20.55 3.64
CA TRP A 383 14.49 -19.23 3.22
C TRP A 383 13.01 -19.02 3.56
N LYS A 384 12.69 -17.84 4.09
CA LYS A 384 11.36 -17.38 4.50
C LYS A 384 10.94 -16.24 3.57
N TYR A 385 9.75 -16.35 3.01
CA TYR A 385 9.09 -15.27 2.28
C TYR A 385 8.29 -14.43 3.29
N LEU A 386 8.46 -13.11 3.28
CA LEU A 386 7.86 -12.19 4.25
C LEU A 386 7.32 -10.93 3.53
N ILE A 387 6.05 -10.58 3.71
CA ILE A 387 5.40 -9.45 3.01
C ILE A 387 5.23 -8.19 3.88
N TYR A 388 5.09 -7.03 3.24
CA TYR A 388 4.90 -5.73 3.91
C TYR A 388 4.21 -4.69 3.01
N ASP A 389 3.93 -3.49 3.56
CA ASP A 389 3.21 -2.37 2.93
C ASP A 389 1.81 -2.81 2.43
N PHE A 390 0.84 -2.65 3.35
CA PHE A 390 -0.52 -3.16 3.25
C PHE A 390 -1.53 -2.00 3.12
N ASP A 391 -1.17 -0.93 2.41
CA ASP A 391 -2.03 0.25 2.19
C ASP A 391 -3.00 0.07 1.03
N ALA A 392 -2.68 -0.79 0.06
CA ALA A 392 -3.49 -1.12 -1.10
C ALA A 392 -4.46 -2.32 -0.91
N GLU A 393 -4.53 -2.90 0.29
CA GLU A 393 -5.30 -4.13 0.56
C GLU A 393 -6.83 -3.91 0.60
N PHE A 394 -7.59 -5.01 0.56
CA PHE A 394 -9.05 -5.03 0.68
C PHE A 394 -9.73 -4.08 -0.33
N GLY A 395 -9.33 -4.22 -1.60
CA GLY A 395 -9.89 -3.49 -2.73
C GLY A 395 -9.62 -1.99 -2.71
N GLN A 396 -8.40 -1.58 -2.41
CA GLN A 396 -7.93 -0.21 -2.64
C GLN A 396 -7.17 -0.17 -3.97
N ASP A 397 -7.75 0.49 -4.98
CA ASP A 397 -7.12 0.88 -6.25
C ASP A 397 -6.95 -0.18 -7.35
N LEU A 398 -7.63 -1.32 -7.23
CA LEU A 398 -7.48 -2.48 -8.13
C LEU A 398 -7.64 -2.21 -9.64
N SER A 399 -8.57 -1.32 -10.03
CA SER A 399 -8.95 -1.11 -11.43
C SER A 399 -7.82 -0.54 -12.30
N ASN A 400 -6.87 0.19 -11.73
CA ASN A 400 -5.73 0.73 -12.49
C ASN A 400 -4.68 -0.34 -12.85
N HIS A 401 -4.67 -1.50 -12.19
CA HIS A 401 -3.67 -2.54 -12.46
C HIS A 401 -4.16 -3.60 -13.45
N ILE A 402 -5.42 -4.00 -13.35
CA ILE A 402 -5.99 -5.09 -14.16
C ILE A 402 -6.23 -4.68 -15.63
N SER A 403 -6.32 -3.39 -15.93
CA SER A 403 -6.41 -2.88 -17.31
C SER A 403 -5.10 -3.03 -18.11
N SER A 404 -3.97 -3.25 -17.44
CA SER A 404 -2.64 -3.32 -18.06
C SER A 404 -2.21 -4.74 -18.48
N SER A 405 -2.94 -5.77 -18.03
CA SER A 405 -2.48 -7.16 -18.00
C SER A 405 -3.19 -8.11 -18.97
N THR A 406 -3.87 -7.63 -20.02
CA THR A 406 -4.54 -8.51 -21.00
C THR A 406 -4.34 -8.10 -22.47
N PRO A 407 -3.38 -8.70 -23.19
CA PRO A 407 -3.55 -9.06 -24.59
C PRO A 407 -4.46 -10.30 -24.67
N LEU A 408 -5.58 -10.23 -25.40
CA LEU A 408 -6.41 -11.42 -25.65
C LEU A 408 -5.70 -12.41 -26.60
N ASP A 409 -4.92 -13.34 -26.06
CA ASP A 409 -4.57 -14.56 -26.82
C ASP A 409 -5.74 -15.55 -26.77
N ASN A 410 -6.58 -15.46 -27.79
CA ASN A 410 -7.74 -16.33 -27.98
C ASN A 410 -7.39 -17.78 -28.39
N THR A 411 -6.11 -18.20 -28.39
CA THR A 411 -5.68 -19.44 -29.06
C THR A 411 -5.26 -20.61 -28.17
N ASN A 412 -5.11 -20.45 -26.85
CA ASN A 412 -4.70 -21.55 -25.95
C ASN A 412 -5.74 -21.90 -24.87
N GLN A 413 -6.62 -22.86 -25.17
CA GLN A 413 -7.42 -23.54 -24.15
C GLN A 413 -6.53 -24.42 -23.26
N ILE A 414 -6.09 -23.88 -22.11
CA ILE A 414 -5.54 -24.69 -21.02
C ILE A 414 -6.50 -24.61 -19.83
N ASN A 415 -7.13 -25.74 -19.51
CA ASN A 415 -8.24 -25.78 -18.56
C ASN A 415 -7.73 -26.13 -17.14
N TYR A 416 -7.25 -25.13 -16.40
CA TYR A 416 -6.96 -25.22 -14.96
C TYR A 416 -7.99 -24.42 -14.18
N ASP A 417 -8.80 -25.09 -13.35
CA ASP A 417 -9.81 -24.43 -12.54
C ASP A 417 -9.27 -24.14 -11.12
N LEU A 418 -8.70 -22.94 -10.95
CA LEU A 418 -8.43 -22.36 -9.63
C LEU A 418 -9.50 -21.29 -9.31
N PHE A 419 -10.74 -21.76 -9.20
CA PHE A 419 -11.96 -21.05 -8.75
C PHE A 419 -12.70 -20.26 -9.84
N LYS A 420 -12.64 -20.76 -11.07
CA LYS A 420 -13.13 -20.13 -12.30
C LYS A 420 -14.61 -19.73 -12.23
N TYR A 421 -14.90 -18.48 -12.59
CA TYR A 421 -15.85 -18.25 -13.67
C TYR A 421 -15.45 -17.03 -14.49
N SER A 422 -15.31 -17.23 -15.81
CA SER A 422 -14.90 -16.20 -16.75
C SER A 422 -15.84 -16.19 -17.95
N LYS A 423 -16.55 -15.06 -18.11
CA LYS A 423 -16.74 -14.39 -19.41
C LYS A 423 -17.38 -12.99 -19.22
N ASN A 424 -16.49 -11.99 -19.19
CA ASN A 424 -16.65 -10.67 -19.81
C ASN A 424 -17.57 -9.57 -19.23
N GLU A 425 -18.35 -9.74 -18.15
CA GLU A 425 -19.21 -8.62 -17.66
C GLU A 425 -19.13 -8.24 -16.16
N ASN A 426 -18.61 -9.09 -15.27
CA ASN A 426 -18.53 -8.74 -13.83
C ASN A 426 -17.28 -7.92 -13.48
N GLN A 427 -17.48 -6.63 -13.19
CA GLN A 427 -16.45 -5.67 -12.76
C GLN A 427 -16.10 -5.74 -11.25
N ASP A 428 -16.73 -6.63 -10.48
CA ASP A 428 -16.51 -6.73 -9.04
C ASP A 428 -15.33 -7.66 -8.70
N TYR A 429 -14.21 -7.07 -8.28
CA TYR A 429 -12.97 -7.79 -7.97
C TYR A 429 -13.05 -8.70 -6.74
N THR A 430 -14.08 -8.57 -5.90
CA THR A 430 -14.26 -9.51 -4.76
C THR A 430 -14.54 -10.94 -5.22
N MET A 431 -15.04 -11.13 -6.45
CA MET A 431 -15.31 -12.42 -7.08
C MET A 431 -14.21 -12.90 -8.04
N GLN A 432 -13.08 -12.19 -8.13
CA GLN A 432 -11.97 -12.56 -9.00
C GLN A 432 -11.37 -13.90 -8.56
N SER A 433 -11.20 -14.83 -9.52
CA SER A 433 -10.59 -16.13 -9.30
C SER A 433 -9.08 -16.05 -9.08
N PHE A 434 -8.48 -17.13 -8.58
CA PHE A 434 -7.04 -17.12 -8.32
C PHE A 434 -6.24 -16.98 -9.61
N VAL A 435 -6.67 -17.66 -10.69
CA VAL A 435 -6.02 -17.51 -12.01
C VAL A 435 -6.20 -16.11 -12.60
N ASP A 436 -7.38 -15.51 -12.45
CA ASP A 436 -7.63 -14.15 -12.94
C ASP A 436 -6.90 -13.08 -12.12
N TRP A 437 -6.61 -13.37 -10.84
CA TRP A 437 -5.86 -12.48 -9.93
C TRP A 437 -4.36 -12.48 -10.22
N ILE A 438 -3.73 -13.65 -10.37
CA ILE A 438 -2.29 -13.73 -10.71
C ILE A 438 -2.00 -13.35 -12.18
N GLY A 439 -2.99 -13.45 -13.08
CA GLY A 439 -2.82 -13.17 -14.51
C GLY A 439 -1.63 -13.90 -15.14
N ASP A 440 -0.83 -13.17 -15.92
CA ASP A 440 0.38 -13.65 -16.61
C ASP A 440 1.61 -13.78 -15.69
N SER A 441 1.42 -14.11 -14.41
CA SER A 441 2.50 -14.27 -13.43
C SER A 441 3.58 -15.25 -13.93
N LYS A 442 4.83 -14.79 -13.94
CA LYS A 442 6.01 -15.55 -14.43
C LYS A 442 6.69 -16.36 -13.33
N SER A 443 6.03 -16.54 -12.19
CA SER A 443 6.61 -17.18 -11.02
C SER A 443 6.62 -18.72 -11.15
N ASN A 444 7.82 -19.30 -11.26
CA ASN A 444 8.00 -20.74 -11.17
C ASN A 444 7.52 -21.29 -9.80
N LEU A 445 7.59 -20.50 -8.72
CA LEU A 445 7.04 -20.89 -7.41
C LEU A 445 5.52 -21.03 -7.45
N ILE A 446 4.80 -20.09 -8.06
CA ILE A 446 3.33 -20.19 -8.24
C ILE A 446 2.99 -21.38 -9.14
N ASP A 447 3.77 -21.63 -10.20
CA ASP A 447 3.59 -22.80 -11.06
C ASP A 447 3.76 -24.12 -10.30
N ILE A 448 4.90 -24.37 -9.66
CA ILE A 448 5.19 -25.67 -9.04
C ILE A 448 4.49 -25.88 -7.70
N LEU A 449 4.20 -24.82 -6.92
CA LEU A 449 3.58 -24.95 -5.59
C LEU A 449 2.05 -24.80 -5.62
N ILE A 450 1.49 -24.14 -6.65
CA ILE A 450 0.05 -23.85 -6.73
C ILE A 450 -0.57 -24.40 -8.01
N LYS A 451 -0.23 -23.90 -9.20
CA LYS A 451 -0.94 -24.25 -10.45
C LYS A 451 -0.83 -25.75 -10.78
N ASN A 452 0.35 -26.33 -10.62
CA ASN A 452 0.61 -27.74 -10.89
C ASN A 452 0.32 -28.65 -9.68
N ASN A 453 0.26 -28.11 -8.46
CA ASN A 453 0.09 -28.88 -7.21
C ASN A 453 -0.92 -28.24 -6.23
N PRO A 454 -2.16 -27.92 -6.64
CA PRO A 454 -3.02 -26.96 -5.94
C PRO A 454 -3.56 -27.44 -4.59
N LYS A 455 -3.45 -28.74 -4.26
CA LYS A 455 -4.07 -29.30 -3.05
C LYS A 455 -3.59 -28.60 -1.76
N ARG A 456 -2.27 -28.43 -1.58
CA ARG A 456 -1.70 -27.83 -0.35
C ARG A 456 -2.15 -26.37 -0.21
N PHE A 457 -2.17 -25.62 -1.32
CA PHE A 457 -2.69 -24.26 -1.36
C PHE A 457 -4.19 -24.18 -1.04
N ILE A 458 -5.02 -25.05 -1.62
CA ILE A 458 -6.46 -25.12 -1.34
C ILE A 458 -6.71 -25.43 0.14
N ASP A 459 -5.98 -26.37 0.73
CA ASP A 459 -6.13 -26.72 2.14
C ASP A 459 -5.74 -25.54 3.05
N VAL A 460 -4.64 -24.84 2.72
CA VAL A 460 -4.20 -23.61 3.42
C VAL A 460 -5.23 -22.48 3.29
N LEU A 461 -5.78 -22.26 2.09
CA LEU A 461 -6.80 -21.23 1.85
C LEU A 461 -8.08 -21.53 2.66
N LYS A 462 -8.46 -22.81 2.77
CA LYS A 462 -9.57 -23.26 3.63
C LYS A 462 -9.30 -23.02 5.11
N GLU A 463 -8.09 -23.32 5.59
CA GLU A 463 -7.64 -23.04 6.97
C GLU A 463 -7.76 -21.55 7.28
N VAL A 464 -7.15 -20.69 6.46
CA VAL A 464 -7.12 -19.23 6.65
C VAL A 464 -8.52 -18.62 6.67
N VAL A 465 -9.40 -19.01 5.74
CA VAL A 465 -10.80 -18.56 5.69
C VAL A 465 -11.59 -19.03 6.92
N THR A 466 -11.40 -20.28 7.35
CA THR A 466 -12.15 -20.84 8.50
C THR A 466 -11.73 -20.20 9.82
N ASP A 467 -10.44 -20.01 10.05
CA ASP A 467 -9.90 -19.61 11.36
C ASP A 467 -9.80 -18.09 11.55
N THR A 468 -9.66 -17.33 10.46
CA THR A 468 -9.36 -15.88 10.50
C THR A 468 -10.09 -15.04 9.46
N PHE A 469 -10.02 -15.34 8.16
CA PHE A 469 -10.63 -14.51 7.11
C PHE A 469 -12.12 -14.83 6.94
N ASN A 470 -12.92 -14.47 7.94
CA ASN A 470 -14.37 -14.58 7.90
C ASN A 470 -15.05 -13.44 8.69
N PRO A 471 -16.31 -13.09 8.36
CA PRO A 471 -17.04 -12.02 9.04
C PRO A 471 -17.19 -12.22 10.55
N THR A 472 -17.43 -13.44 11.02
CA THR A 472 -17.60 -13.79 12.44
C THR A 472 -16.38 -13.43 13.29
N VAL A 473 -15.18 -13.52 12.70
CA VAL A 473 -13.90 -13.13 13.33
C VAL A 473 -13.54 -11.66 13.04
N LEU A 474 -13.65 -11.20 11.80
CA LEU A 474 -13.12 -9.89 11.39
C LEU A 474 -14.05 -8.71 11.70
N PHE A 475 -15.38 -8.87 11.66
CA PHE A 475 -16.28 -7.73 11.86
C PHE A 475 -16.22 -7.16 13.27
N PRO A 476 -16.27 -7.97 14.36
CA PRO A 476 -16.14 -7.43 15.72
C PRO A 476 -14.79 -6.74 15.96
N HIS A 477 -13.72 -7.22 15.32
CA HIS A 477 -12.38 -6.65 15.41
C HIS A 477 -12.26 -5.32 14.65
N ILE A 478 -12.84 -5.23 13.45
CA ILE A 478 -13.00 -3.98 12.70
C ILE A 478 -13.80 -2.96 13.52
N ASP A 479 -14.90 -3.39 14.16
CA ASP A 479 -15.72 -2.52 15.01
C ASP A 479 -14.97 -2.03 16.26
N GLU A 480 -14.19 -2.88 16.92
CA GLU A 480 -13.32 -2.49 18.05
C GLU A 480 -12.29 -1.44 17.62
N ILE A 481 -11.56 -1.66 16.52
CA ILE A 481 -10.56 -0.70 16.04
C ILE A 481 -11.24 0.60 15.58
N LYS A 482 -12.32 0.50 14.80
CA LYS A 482 -13.02 1.66 14.24
C LYS A 482 -13.51 2.59 15.34
N GLU A 483 -14.19 2.06 16.37
CA GLU A 483 -14.67 2.89 17.48
C GLU A 483 -13.51 3.43 18.34
N PHE A 484 -12.42 2.66 18.52
CA PHE A 484 -11.22 3.12 19.22
C PHE A 484 -10.54 4.32 18.52
N ILE A 485 -10.37 4.28 17.19
CA ILE A 485 -9.68 5.37 16.46
C ILE A 485 -10.58 6.56 16.10
N LYS A 486 -11.91 6.39 16.13
CA LYS A 486 -12.89 7.40 15.70
C LYS A 486 -12.69 8.81 16.26
N PRO A 487 -12.41 9.03 17.57
CA PRO A 487 -12.18 10.38 18.09
C PRO A 487 -10.92 11.05 17.50
N TYR A 488 -9.94 10.24 17.09
CA TYR A 488 -8.67 10.68 16.54
C TYR A 488 -8.76 10.89 15.03
N VAL A 489 -9.52 10.07 14.32
CA VAL A 489 -9.89 10.33 12.91
C VAL A 489 -10.72 11.61 12.84
N GLN A 490 -11.69 11.81 13.74
CA GLN A 490 -12.43 13.08 13.84
C GLN A 490 -11.48 14.27 13.97
N LYS A 491 -10.48 14.20 14.86
CA LYS A 491 -9.46 15.26 15.04
C LYS A 491 -8.57 15.45 13.80
N ASP A 492 -8.24 14.39 13.07
CA ASP A 492 -7.46 14.47 11.82
C ASP A 492 -8.26 15.05 10.64
N LYS A 493 -9.60 15.00 10.71
CA LYS A 493 -10.53 15.52 9.69
C LYS A 493 -11.17 16.87 10.07
N VAL A 494 -10.60 17.60 11.03
CA VAL A 494 -10.95 19.00 11.31
C VAL A 494 -9.84 19.91 10.77
N PRO A 495 -10.13 20.78 9.78
CA PRO A 495 -9.18 21.78 9.34
C PRO A 495 -9.02 22.91 10.36
N ASP A 496 -7.91 23.64 10.25
CA ASP A 496 -7.64 24.84 11.03
C ASP A 496 -8.47 26.06 10.56
N SER A 497 -8.21 27.24 11.14
CA SER A 497 -8.89 28.49 10.77
C SER A 497 -8.63 28.96 9.33
N HIS A 498 -7.65 28.38 8.63
CA HIS A 498 -7.28 28.67 7.25
C HIS A 498 -7.75 27.58 6.28
N GLY A 499 -8.42 26.54 6.77
CA GLY A 499 -8.88 25.40 5.97
C GLY A 499 -7.85 24.28 5.80
N LYS A 500 -6.66 24.36 6.41
CA LYS A 500 -5.61 23.34 6.28
C LYS A 500 -5.84 22.19 7.27
N TYR A 501 -5.75 20.95 6.78
CA TYR A 501 -5.89 19.75 7.60
C TYR A 501 -4.55 19.38 8.27
N PRO A 502 -4.56 18.75 9.47
CA PRO A 502 -3.35 18.31 10.17
C PRO A 502 -2.38 17.53 9.28
N GLY A 503 -1.19 18.10 9.08
CA GLY A 503 -0.11 17.50 8.28
C GLY A 503 -0.35 17.44 6.77
N GLN A 504 -1.46 17.99 6.26
CA GLN A 504 -1.66 18.16 4.82
C GLN A 504 -0.87 19.40 4.38
N PHE A 505 0.26 19.17 3.72
CA PHE A 505 1.13 20.24 3.23
C PHE A 505 0.72 20.67 1.81
N ASP A 506 0.53 19.70 0.89
CA ASP A 506 -0.09 19.93 -0.41
C ASP A 506 -1.63 19.93 -0.29
N ASP A 507 -2.26 21.09 -0.48
CA ASP A 507 -3.71 21.29 -0.43
C ASP A 507 -4.42 21.03 -1.77
N THR A 508 -3.69 20.70 -2.84
CA THR A 508 -4.26 20.22 -4.12
C THR A 508 -4.70 18.76 -4.05
N VAL A 509 -4.09 17.97 -3.15
CA VAL A 509 -4.44 16.56 -2.94
C VAL A 509 -5.69 16.45 -2.08
N GLY A 510 -6.71 15.74 -2.59
CA GLY A 510 -7.96 15.50 -1.88
C GLY A 510 -7.79 14.73 -0.56
N ILE A 511 -8.79 14.84 0.32
CA ILE A 511 -8.83 14.13 1.60
C ILE A 511 -10.20 13.47 1.76
N TYR A 512 -10.22 12.17 2.11
CA TYR A 512 -11.47 11.48 2.46
C TYR A 512 -12.14 12.13 3.67
N SER A 513 -13.42 12.47 3.54
CA SER A 513 -14.23 13.04 4.62
C SER A 513 -14.49 12.03 5.74
N LEU A 514 -14.93 12.51 6.91
CA LEU A 514 -15.34 11.63 8.00
C LEU A 514 -16.53 10.72 7.62
N GLU A 515 -17.43 11.21 6.75
CA GLU A 515 -18.58 10.42 6.27
C GLU A 515 -18.14 9.31 5.32
N GLN A 516 -17.18 9.60 4.43
CA GLN A 516 -16.51 8.63 3.55
C GLN A 516 -15.76 7.57 4.34
N TRP A 517 -14.96 7.98 5.33
CA TRP A 517 -14.25 7.08 6.25
C TRP A 517 -15.20 6.12 6.97
N ASP A 518 -16.27 6.67 7.57
CA ASP A 518 -17.25 5.87 8.31
C ASP A 518 -17.96 4.88 7.40
N ALA A 519 -18.34 5.29 6.18
CA ALA A 519 -19.05 4.46 5.22
C ALA A 519 -18.16 3.39 4.55
N ASN A 520 -16.89 3.72 4.29
CA ASN A 520 -15.93 2.81 3.65
C ASN A 520 -15.36 1.78 4.64
N SER A 521 -15.29 2.10 5.93
CA SER A 521 -15.00 1.10 6.96
C SER A 521 -16.11 0.04 7.10
N GLU A 522 -17.31 0.32 6.58
CA GLU A 522 -18.43 -0.61 6.48
C GLU A 522 -18.52 -1.22 5.06
N TYR A 523 -19.64 -1.01 4.36
CA TYR A 523 -19.97 -1.68 3.10
C TYR A 523 -19.99 -0.73 1.88
N THR A 524 -19.75 0.56 2.06
CA THR A 524 -19.90 1.54 0.96
C THR A 524 -18.59 1.69 0.19
N THR A 525 -18.57 1.20 -1.05
CA THR A 525 -17.51 1.52 -2.02
C THR A 525 -17.59 2.99 -2.42
N ILE A 526 -16.47 3.71 -2.31
CA ILE A 526 -16.35 5.13 -2.63
C ILE A 526 -15.35 5.35 -3.77
N ARG A 527 -15.27 6.58 -4.30
CA ARG A 527 -14.24 6.96 -5.25
C ARG A 527 -12.93 7.20 -4.50
N ASN A 528 -11.86 6.52 -4.90
CA ASN A 528 -10.53 7.04 -4.64
C ASN A 528 -10.25 8.17 -5.65
N PHE A 529 -10.13 9.40 -5.15
CA PHE A 529 -9.80 10.57 -5.97
C PHE A 529 -8.34 10.58 -6.44
N MET A 530 -7.42 9.93 -5.71
CA MET A 530 -5.98 9.94 -5.97
C MET A 530 -5.59 9.19 -7.24
N PHE A 531 -6.26 8.06 -7.50
CA PHE A 531 -6.02 7.22 -8.68
C PHE A 531 -7.21 7.13 -9.63
N ASN A 532 -8.32 7.82 -9.31
CA ASN A 532 -9.61 7.75 -10.00
C ASN A 532 -10.24 6.34 -10.07
N THR A 533 -10.01 5.54 -9.04
CA THR A 533 -10.42 4.14 -8.90
C THR A 533 -11.51 3.96 -7.83
N GLU A 534 -11.90 2.71 -7.58
CA GLU A 534 -12.71 2.32 -6.44
C GLU A 534 -11.85 2.13 -5.18
N ALA A 535 -12.34 2.63 -4.05
CA ALA A 535 -11.98 2.15 -2.72
C ALA A 535 -13.15 1.33 -2.19
N TYR A 536 -13.02 0.01 -2.18
CA TYR A 536 -14.09 -0.91 -1.77
C TYR A 536 -14.43 -0.74 -0.27
N GLY A 537 -15.70 -0.97 0.08
CA GLY A 537 -16.09 -1.02 1.50
C GLY A 537 -15.39 -2.19 2.19
N LEU A 538 -14.69 -1.95 3.30
CA LEU A 538 -13.82 -2.93 3.95
C LEU A 538 -14.57 -4.20 4.38
N LYS A 539 -15.74 -4.06 5.01
CA LYS A 539 -16.58 -5.21 5.37
C LYS A 539 -17.29 -5.83 4.16
N TYR A 540 -17.57 -5.04 3.11
CA TYR A 540 -18.10 -5.57 1.85
C TYR A 540 -17.08 -6.48 1.16
N TRP A 541 -15.81 -6.05 1.05
CA TRP A 541 -14.72 -6.84 0.49
C TRP A 541 -14.60 -8.20 1.18
N ILE A 542 -14.51 -8.18 2.52
CA ILE A 542 -14.40 -9.39 3.34
C ILE A 542 -15.63 -10.29 3.16
N LEU A 543 -16.85 -9.76 3.22
CA LEU A 543 -18.07 -10.55 3.08
C LEU A 543 -18.17 -11.22 1.71
N SER A 544 -17.93 -10.45 0.65
CA SER A 544 -18.10 -10.92 -0.73
C SER A 544 -17.00 -11.92 -1.10
N LYS A 545 -15.72 -11.64 -0.77
CA LYS A 545 -14.61 -12.59 -0.97
C LYS A 545 -14.80 -13.85 -0.13
N TYR A 546 -15.28 -13.75 1.12
CA TYR A 546 -15.64 -14.91 1.95
C TYR A 546 -16.71 -15.78 1.28
N ARG A 547 -17.86 -15.20 0.91
CA ARG A 547 -18.95 -15.90 0.21
C ARG A 547 -18.46 -16.61 -1.06
N TYR A 548 -17.69 -15.89 -1.87
CA TYR A 548 -17.14 -16.39 -3.12
C TYR A 548 -16.22 -17.60 -2.90
N ILE A 549 -15.24 -17.52 -2.00
CA ILE A 549 -14.34 -18.64 -1.69
C ILE A 549 -15.12 -19.82 -1.09
N CYS A 550 -16.06 -19.56 -0.18
CA CYS A 550 -16.91 -20.61 0.39
C CYS A 550 -17.70 -21.38 -0.69
N LYS A 551 -18.26 -20.68 -1.68
CA LYS A 551 -18.99 -21.27 -2.82
C LYS A 551 -18.04 -22.04 -3.74
N ALA A 552 -16.96 -21.39 -4.20
CA ALA A 552 -16.02 -21.97 -5.17
C ALA A 552 -15.28 -23.21 -4.65
N LEU A 553 -15.02 -23.27 -3.33
CA LEU A 553 -14.35 -24.39 -2.67
C LEU A 553 -15.28 -25.41 -2.00
N ASN A 554 -16.61 -25.21 -2.13
CA ASN A 554 -17.66 -26.00 -1.48
C ASN A 554 -17.41 -26.19 0.03
N MET A 555 -17.21 -25.08 0.74
CA MET A 555 -16.92 -25.05 2.18
C MET A 555 -18.19 -24.95 3.03
N SER A 556 -18.18 -25.59 4.20
CA SER A 556 -19.23 -25.42 5.22
C SER A 556 -19.00 -24.12 6.00
N CYS A 557 -19.41 -23.00 5.43
CA CYS A 557 -19.27 -21.66 6.00
C CYS A 557 -20.47 -21.24 6.86
N ASP A 558 -20.33 -20.16 7.63
CA ASP A 558 -21.36 -19.66 8.55
C ASP A 558 -22.62 -19.24 7.77
N SER A 559 -23.71 -19.97 7.97
CA SER A 559 -24.96 -19.79 7.23
C SER A 559 -25.56 -18.39 7.39
N MET A 560 -25.33 -17.74 8.53
CA MET A 560 -25.78 -16.35 8.74
C MET A 560 -25.17 -15.46 7.67
N TYR A 561 -23.86 -15.55 7.46
CA TYR A 561 -23.15 -14.71 6.48
C TYR A 561 -23.32 -15.16 5.04
N ILE A 562 -23.57 -16.45 4.78
CA ILE A 562 -23.84 -16.96 3.43
C ILE A 562 -25.26 -16.60 2.95
N ASN A 563 -26.30 -16.83 3.76
CA ASN A 563 -27.71 -16.74 3.32
C ASN A 563 -28.47 -15.51 3.84
N ASP A 564 -28.30 -15.19 5.13
CA ASP A 564 -29.24 -14.33 5.88
C ASP A 564 -28.73 -12.90 6.12
N PHE A 565 -27.44 -12.65 5.89
CA PHE A 565 -26.78 -11.39 6.24
C PHE A 565 -27.05 -10.30 5.21
N ASN A 566 -27.83 -9.31 5.66
CA ASN A 566 -28.15 -8.08 4.94
C ASN A 566 -27.29 -6.92 5.45
N TYR A 567 -26.86 -6.04 4.56
CA TYR A 567 -26.09 -4.84 4.86
C TYR A 567 -26.66 -3.62 4.11
N SER A 568 -26.32 -2.42 4.56
CA SER A 568 -26.72 -1.16 3.93
C SER A 568 -25.52 -0.37 3.43
N ILE A 569 -25.68 0.29 2.28
CA ILE A 569 -24.73 1.24 1.72
C ILE A 569 -25.28 2.66 1.83
N LYS A 570 -24.38 3.66 1.83
CA LYS A 570 -24.78 5.08 1.85
C LYS A 570 -24.77 5.65 0.43
N ASP A 571 -25.93 5.62 -0.23
CA ASP A 571 -26.13 6.09 -1.62
C ASP A 571 -25.57 7.50 -1.88
N ASN A 572 -25.64 8.41 -0.90
CA ASN A 572 -25.17 9.80 -1.01
C ASN A 572 -23.65 9.96 -1.07
N ILE A 573 -22.88 8.89 -0.81
CA ILE A 573 -21.40 8.89 -0.73
C ILE A 573 -20.79 8.00 -1.83
N LYS A 574 -21.62 7.18 -2.50
CA LYS A 574 -21.20 6.21 -3.51
C LYS A 574 -20.52 6.87 -4.70
N ASN A 575 -19.57 6.15 -5.32
CA ASN A 575 -18.91 6.58 -6.54
C ASN A 575 -19.86 6.59 -7.76
N LYS A 576 -19.94 7.71 -8.49
CA LYS A 576 -20.65 7.82 -9.79
C LYS A 576 -20.12 6.90 -10.89
N TYR A 577 -18.86 6.48 -10.84
CA TYR A 577 -18.32 5.53 -11.82
C TYR A 577 -19.01 4.15 -11.76
N ILE A 578 -19.58 3.79 -10.61
CA ILE A 578 -20.39 2.57 -10.45
C ILE A 578 -21.83 2.76 -10.98
N ASP A 579 -22.28 4.01 -11.22
CA ASP A 579 -23.66 4.27 -11.70
C ASP A 579 -23.87 4.00 -13.20
N GLN A 580 -22.82 3.62 -13.95
CA GLN A 580 -23.00 2.99 -15.28
C GLN A 580 -23.39 1.51 -15.19
N VAL A 581 -23.22 0.88 -14.02
CA VAL A 581 -23.75 -0.46 -13.73
C VAL A 581 -25.06 -0.31 -12.95
N ALA A 582 -26.16 -0.78 -13.52
CA ALA A 582 -27.50 -0.56 -12.99
C ALA A 582 -27.80 -1.38 -11.72
N VAL A 583 -27.34 -0.90 -10.55
CA VAL A 583 -27.60 -1.53 -9.25
C VAL A 583 -28.77 -0.84 -8.54
N ARG A 584 -29.81 -1.61 -8.20
CA ARG A 584 -31.04 -1.15 -7.52
C ARG A 584 -30.83 -1.00 -6.01
N LYS A 585 -31.74 -0.28 -5.35
CA LYS A 585 -31.65 0.21 -3.95
C LYS A 585 -31.64 -0.84 -2.81
N SER A 586 -31.41 -2.12 -3.14
CA SER A 586 -31.23 -3.20 -2.17
C SER A 586 -30.57 -4.38 -2.89
N LYS A 587 -29.32 -4.72 -2.55
CA LYS A 587 -28.71 -5.97 -2.99
C LYS A 587 -29.27 -7.13 -2.15
N HIS A 588 -29.92 -8.09 -2.80
CA HIS A 588 -30.23 -9.40 -2.23
C HIS A 588 -29.06 -10.35 -2.52
N TRP A 589 -28.93 -11.46 -1.78
CA TRP A 589 -27.80 -12.38 -1.96
C TRP A 589 -27.74 -13.06 -3.34
N GLU A 590 -28.84 -13.06 -4.09
CA GLU A 590 -28.92 -13.56 -5.48
C GLU A 590 -28.37 -12.57 -6.51
N ASP A 591 -28.19 -11.28 -6.16
CA ASP A 591 -27.65 -10.23 -7.04
C ASP A 591 -26.11 -10.15 -7.03
N ASP A 592 -25.46 -10.91 -6.15
CA ASP A 592 -23.99 -11.03 -6.00
C ASP A 592 -23.45 -12.36 -6.59
N LEU A 593 -24.18 -12.99 -7.53
CA LEU A 593 -23.86 -14.29 -8.15
C LEU A 593 -23.91 -14.29 -9.68
#